data_AF-A0A661E0E5-F1
#
_entry.id   AF-A0A661E0E5-F1
#
_cell.length_a   1.000
_cell.length_b   1.000
_cell.length_c   1.000
_cell.angle_alpha   90.00
_cell.angle_beta   90.00
_cell.angle_gamma   90.00
#
_symmetry.space_group_name_H-M   'P 1'
#
loop_
_entity.id
_entity.type
_entity.pdbx_description
1 polymer ?
#
loop_
_entity_poly.entity_id
_entity_poly.type
_entity_poly.pdbx_seq_one_letter_code
_entity_poly.pdbx_strand_id
1 'polypeptide(L)'
;MTNHQGFFKRKLFMGVTIGAGIVFIIIGIVFWGGFNTAMEATNQEEFCISCHEMEENVFEEYKKTIHYANRSGVRATCPDCHVPKEWTHKIIRKIQASKELWHKALGSIDTPEKFDKKRLKLAQNEWRRMKANDSRECRNCHDFESMAVAYQKPRARKQHTNALQNGNTCIDCHKGIAHKPVHQLMDEEELEKLSAPNPDFAKPDATLRQPVNKKQQKLLDLSNNPPKSKVKMVPAQTNGADSNQSTSTNTASSATGFGIGWSDVPDREVTIFYPGQASMEWIFKGSEHGGKLPFKAGDRCVECHDNEAAEMGQKIVTGEKLEPQVIPDKRGSIAVKVQAAHDDEYLYMRYEWQDTSHTPVPFVDGGKMDPDNQVKIAMMFSDDNKSEEDDFTGSVMYSGRSGCWGTCHHDAKDMPDAPKQEDIDAYEQKDQIDMKQGIRKYLTESRTKVEVAGRRGKKRGGWDKLKTPEEIKEELDAGRYMDLIRHKAGTKESENGYILDDRIMTGGEEVLFNSSLENGLWVVELKRKLNSDKAGDIALDFDKLYNFGFAIHDDYTNGRFHHVSLGYKLGFDNDQADINAVKK
;
A
#
# COMPACT_ATOMS: atom_id res chain seq x y z
N MET A 1 56.67 -70.62 -32.11
CA MET A 1 56.28 -69.85 -30.91
C MET A 1 55.20 -68.86 -31.32
N THR A 2 53.92 -69.18 -31.06
CA THR A 2 52.80 -68.28 -31.34
C THR A 2 52.76 -67.18 -30.29
N ASN A 3 53.10 -65.96 -30.72
CA ASN A 3 53.15 -64.78 -29.87
C ASN A 3 51.71 -64.28 -29.62
N HIS A 4 51.00 -64.92 -28.68
CA HIS A 4 49.72 -64.42 -28.20
C HIS A 4 49.96 -63.12 -27.43
N GLN A 5 49.85 -61.97 -28.10
CA GLN A 5 49.73 -60.70 -27.39
C GLN A 5 48.55 -60.80 -26.43
N GLY A 6 48.83 -60.76 -25.12
CA GLY A 6 47.81 -60.81 -24.08
C GLY A 6 46.74 -59.76 -24.31
N PHE A 7 45.49 -60.07 -23.94
CA PHE A 7 44.30 -59.25 -24.19
C PHE A 7 44.52 -57.74 -23.95
N PHE A 8 45.19 -57.37 -22.85
CA PHE A 8 45.49 -55.98 -22.49
C PHE A 8 46.55 -55.28 -23.35
N LYS A 9 47.36 -56.02 -24.12
CA LYS A 9 48.37 -55.48 -25.04
C LYS A 9 47.84 -55.29 -26.47
N ARG A 10 46.62 -55.79 -26.77
CA ARG A 10 45.98 -55.57 -28.08
C ARG A 10 45.70 -54.09 -28.26
N LYS A 11 46.03 -53.54 -29.42
CA LYS A 11 45.80 -52.13 -29.76
C LYS A 11 44.38 -51.95 -30.30
N LEU A 12 43.70 -50.91 -29.84
CA LEU A 12 42.44 -50.40 -30.36
C LEU A 12 42.72 -49.43 -31.53
N PHE A 13 41.65 -48.92 -32.15
CA PHE A 13 41.73 -47.88 -33.17
C PHE A 13 42.55 -46.68 -32.64
N MET A 14 43.49 -46.16 -33.44
CA MET A 14 44.50 -45.14 -33.07
C MET A 14 45.66 -45.58 -32.14
N GLY A 15 45.87 -46.88 -31.92
CA GLY A 15 47.11 -47.39 -31.34
C GLY A 15 47.18 -47.46 -29.80
N VAL A 16 46.12 -47.04 -29.11
CA VAL A 16 45.95 -47.19 -27.65
C VAL A 16 45.73 -48.67 -27.31
N THR A 17 46.43 -49.22 -26.32
CA THR A 17 46.20 -50.62 -25.90
C THR A 17 44.89 -50.76 -25.12
N ILE A 18 44.24 -51.93 -25.16
CA ILE A 18 43.04 -52.21 -24.36
C ILE A 18 43.28 -51.93 -22.88
N GLY A 19 44.46 -52.28 -22.35
CA GLY A 19 44.85 -51.95 -20.98
C GLY A 19 44.93 -50.45 -20.70
N ALA A 20 45.55 -49.67 -21.58
CA ALA A 20 45.60 -48.21 -21.43
C ALA A 20 44.20 -47.58 -21.54
N GLY A 21 43.36 -48.05 -22.47
CA GLY A 21 41.98 -47.60 -22.61
C GLY A 21 41.15 -47.83 -21.35
N ILE A 22 41.25 -49.02 -20.73
CA ILE A 22 40.58 -49.33 -19.46
C ILE A 22 41.06 -48.41 -18.34
N VAL A 23 42.38 -48.18 -18.23
CA VAL A 23 42.95 -47.28 -17.22
C VAL A 23 42.43 -45.85 -17.37
N PHE A 24 42.41 -45.30 -18.59
CA PHE A 24 41.87 -43.95 -18.83
C PHE A 24 40.37 -43.84 -18.54
N ILE A 25 39.58 -44.88 -18.84
CA ILE A 25 38.16 -44.93 -18.49
C ILE A 25 37.98 -44.91 -16.96
N ILE A 26 38.74 -45.74 -16.23
CA ILE A 26 38.69 -45.76 -14.76
C ILE A 26 39.07 -44.40 -14.18
N ILE A 27 40.16 -43.80 -14.66
CA ILE A 27 40.58 -42.45 -14.24
C ILE A 27 39.47 -41.42 -14.55
N GLY A 28 38.86 -41.49 -15.73
CA GLY A 28 37.76 -40.62 -16.13
C GLY A 28 36.55 -40.74 -15.21
N ILE A 29 36.14 -41.97 -14.87
CA ILE A 29 35.03 -42.23 -13.94
C ILE A 29 35.35 -41.70 -12.54
N VAL A 30 36.56 -41.95 -12.04
CA VAL A 30 37.00 -41.47 -10.72
C VAL A 30 37.01 -39.95 -10.68
N PHE A 31 37.55 -39.29 -11.71
CA PHE A 31 37.58 -37.84 -11.78
C PHE A 31 36.19 -37.23 -11.91
N TRP A 32 35.34 -37.78 -12.78
CA TRP A 32 33.96 -37.31 -12.96
C TRP A 32 33.12 -37.52 -11.69
N GLY A 33 33.23 -38.69 -11.06
CA GLY A 33 32.57 -38.98 -9.78
C GLY A 33 33.06 -38.05 -8.68
N GLY A 34 34.38 -37.95 -8.49
CA GLY A 34 34.98 -37.06 -7.49
C GLY A 34 34.62 -35.59 -7.68
N PHE A 35 34.61 -35.11 -8.93
CA PHE A 35 34.21 -33.74 -9.27
C PHE A 35 32.74 -33.47 -8.88
N ASN A 36 31.81 -34.35 -9.26
CA ASN A 36 30.40 -34.16 -8.95
C ASN A 36 30.12 -34.30 -7.45
N THR A 37 30.78 -35.22 -6.75
CA THR A 37 30.70 -35.33 -5.29
C THR A 37 31.19 -34.06 -4.61
N ALA A 38 32.34 -33.51 -5.01
CA ALA A 38 32.83 -32.25 -4.47
C ALA A 38 31.90 -31.07 -4.79
N MET A 39 31.38 -31.02 -6.01
CA MET A 39 30.39 -30.01 -6.42
C MET A 39 29.16 -30.06 -5.52
N GLU A 40 28.63 -31.24 -5.26
CA GLU A 40 27.44 -31.43 -4.42
C GLU A 40 27.71 -31.14 -2.94
N ALA A 41 28.86 -31.55 -2.41
CA ALA A 41 29.26 -31.21 -1.04
C ALA A 41 29.33 -29.69 -0.84
N THR A 42 29.81 -28.94 -1.83
CA THR A 42 29.85 -27.47 -1.78
C THR A 42 28.51 -26.80 -2.05
N ASN A 43 27.43 -27.56 -2.27
CA ASN A 43 26.06 -27.07 -2.42
C ASN A 43 25.19 -27.43 -1.21
N GLN A 44 25.79 -27.79 -0.06
CA GLN A 44 25.05 -28.07 1.17
C GLN A 44 25.01 -26.84 2.09
N GLU A 45 23.97 -26.72 2.91
CA GLU A 45 23.82 -25.64 3.90
C GLU A 45 25.00 -25.63 4.87
N GLU A 46 25.45 -26.82 5.32
CA GLU A 46 26.59 -27.01 6.21
C GLU A 46 27.90 -26.47 5.64
N PHE A 47 28.09 -26.55 4.32
CA PHE A 47 29.25 -25.95 3.66
C PHE A 47 29.12 -24.43 3.59
N CYS A 48 27.93 -23.90 3.27
CA CYS A 48 27.71 -22.47 3.22
C CYS A 48 27.97 -21.78 4.57
N ILE A 49 27.56 -22.42 5.67
CA ILE A 49 27.75 -21.91 7.03
C ILE A 49 29.07 -22.34 7.67
N SER A 50 29.94 -23.07 6.97
CA SER A 50 31.27 -23.42 7.51
C SER A 50 32.19 -22.19 7.64
N CYS A 51 31.79 -21.06 7.04
CA CYS A 51 32.41 -19.76 7.24
C CYS A 51 31.64 -19.01 8.33
N HIS A 52 32.35 -18.57 9.39
CA HIS A 52 31.75 -17.87 10.52
C HIS A 52 30.98 -16.59 10.10
N GLU A 53 31.40 -15.92 9.02
CA GLU A 53 30.68 -14.74 8.50
C GLU A 53 29.28 -15.07 8.01
N MET A 54 29.06 -16.28 7.48
CA MET A 54 27.75 -16.71 7.01
C MET A 54 26.90 -17.23 8.17
N GLU A 55 27.51 -18.01 9.06
CA GLU A 55 26.86 -18.58 10.25
C GLU A 55 26.35 -17.50 11.21
N GLU A 56 27.20 -16.56 11.60
CA GLU A 56 26.89 -15.56 12.63
C GLU A 56 25.96 -14.45 12.14
N ASN A 57 25.89 -14.23 10.81
CA ASN A 57 25.10 -13.15 10.21
C ASN A 57 23.85 -13.70 9.48
N VAL A 58 24.00 -14.09 8.22
CA VAL A 58 22.86 -14.35 7.32
C VAL A 58 22.08 -15.61 7.71
N PHE A 59 22.74 -16.60 8.32
CA PHE A 59 22.07 -17.81 8.79
C PHE A 59 21.18 -17.53 10.01
N GLU A 60 21.64 -16.74 10.97
CA GLU A 60 20.83 -16.28 12.11
C GLU A 60 19.57 -15.52 11.67
N GLU A 61 19.66 -14.76 10.58
CA GLU A 61 18.53 -14.07 9.98
C GLU A 61 17.56 -15.04 9.29
N TYR A 62 18.09 -15.98 8.51
CA TYR A 62 17.32 -16.99 7.80
C TYR A 62 16.51 -17.89 8.74
N LYS A 63 17.05 -18.23 9.92
CA LYS A 63 16.35 -19.02 10.95
C LYS A 63 15.01 -18.44 11.39
N LYS A 64 14.80 -17.13 11.21
CA LYS A 64 13.57 -16.42 11.60
C LYS A 64 12.50 -16.45 10.50
N THR A 65 12.73 -17.16 9.40
CA THR A 65 11.91 -17.10 8.18
C THR A 65 11.11 -18.39 7.96
N ILE A 66 10.07 -18.30 7.12
CA ILE A 66 9.28 -19.46 6.69
C ILE A 66 10.11 -20.46 5.86
N HIS A 67 11.23 -20.04 5.26
CA HIS A 67 12.11 -20.95 4.53
C HIS A 67 12.91 -21.86 5.47
N TYR A 68 13.15 -21.44 6.72
CA TYR A 68 13.77 -22.27 7.75
C TYR A 68 12.75 -23.16 8.47
N ALA A 69 11.66 -22.57 8.97
CA ALA A 69 10.64 -23.30 9.73
C ALA A 69 9.24 -23.05 9.14
N ASN A 70 8.60 -24.10 8.62
CA ASN A 70 7.26 -24.01 8.06
C ASN A 70 6.43 -25.27 8.33
N ARG A 71 5.12 -25.14 8.07
CA ARG A 71 4.14 -26.21 8.28
C ARG A 71 4.33 -27.47 7.44
N SER A 72 5.08 -27.40 6.33
CA SER A 72 5.22 -28.51 5.39
C SER A 72 6.45 -29.38 5.63
N GLY A 73 7.43 -28.87 6.37
CA GLY A 73 8.75 -29.50 6.55
C GLY A 73 9.69 -29.36 5.33
N VAL A 74 9.20 -28.90 4.18
CA VAL A 74 10.02 -28.62 2.99
C VAL A 74 10.71 -27.27 3.15
N ARG A 75 12.03 -27.26 3.18
CA ARG A 75 12.85 -26.05 3.39
C ARG A 75 13.54 -25.64 2.09
N ALA A 76 13.63 -24.34 1.85
CA ALA A 76 14.52 -23.76 0.86
C ALA A 76 15.77 -23.29 1.60
N THR A 77 16.88 -23.97 1.39
CA THR A 77 18.16 -23.73 2.09
C THR A 77 19.03 -22.72 1.34
N CYS A 78 20.19 -22.37 1.88
CA CYS A 78 21.16 -21.48 1.23
C CYS A 78 21.39 -21.75 -0.28
N PRO A 79 21.73 -22.98 -0.72
CA PRO A 79 21.96 -23.29 -2.13
C PRO A 79 20.72 -23.09 -3.00
N ASP A 80 19.50 -23.33 -2.50
CA ASP A 80 18.28 -23.24 -3.31
C ASP A 80 18.04 -21.81 -3.84
N CYS A 81 18.52 -20.80 -3.11
CA CYS A 81 18.42 -19.38 -3.46
C CYS A 81 19.70 -18.80 -4.10
N HIS A 82 20.88 -19.28 -3.70
CA HIS A 82 22.16 -18.68 -4.10
C HIS A 82 22.95 -19.47 -5.15
N VAL A 83 22.58 -20.72 -5.41
CA VAL A 83 23.25 -21.61 -6.36
C VAL A 83 22.25 -22.11 -7.41
N PRO A 84 22.42 -21.76 -8.69
CA PRO A 84 21.52 -22.25 -9.73
C PRO A 84 21.51 -23.77 -9.82
N LYS A 85 20.33 -24.38 -10.06
CA LYS A 85 20.19 -25.83 -10.24
C LYS A 85 20.77 -26.30 -11.58
N GLU A 86 20.49 -25.55 -12.65
CA GLU A 86 20.95 -25.81 -14.01
C GLU A 86 22.47 -25.76 -14.14
N TRP A 87 23.05 -26.78 -14.78
CA TRP A 87 24.51 -27.00 -14.84
C TRP A 87 25.30 -25.76 -15.30
N THR A 88 24.92 -25.18 -16.44
CA THR A 88 25.64 -24.03 -17.01
C THR A 88 25.66 -22.84 -16.05
N HIS A 89 24.50 -22.50 -15.48
CA HIS A 89 24.39 -21.39 -14.53
C HIS A 89 25.10 -21.69 -13.21
N LYS A 90 25.06 -22.94 -12.74
CA LYS A 90 25.77 -23.41 -11.54
C LYS A 90 27.28 -23.22 -11.68
N ILE A 91 27.86 -23.68 -12.79
CA ILE A 91 29.31 -23.56 -13.04
C ILE A 91 29.73 -22.09 -13.12
N ILE A 92 28.98 -21.24 -13.83
CA ILE A 92 29.25 -19.80 -13.88
C ILE A 92 29.25 -19.20 -12.47
N ARG A 93 28.25 -19.53 -11.64
CA ARG A 93 28.15 -19.02 -10.27
C ARG A 93 29.30 -19.51 -9.40
N LYS A 94 29.70 -20.77 -9.53
CA LYS A 94 30.84 -21.35 -8.79
C LYS A 94 32.16 -20.69 -9.17
N ILE A 95 32.37 -20.37 -10.45
CA ILE A 95 33.53 -19.59 -10.90
C ILE A 95 33.51 -18.19 -10.29
N GLN A 96 32.35 -17.52 -10.27
CA GLN A 96 32.20 -16.19 -9.65
C GLN A 96 32.43 -16.25 -8.13
N ALA A 97 31.96 -17.31 -7.46
CA ALA A 97 32.09 -17.52 -6.02
C ALA A 97 33.55 -17.70 -5.58
N SER A 98 34.48 -18.04 -6.49
CA SER A 98 35.90 -18.14 -6.14
C SER A 98 36.48 -16.84 -5.59
N LYS A 99 35.89 -15.68 -5.95
CA LYS A 99 36.22 -14.36 -5.36
C LYS A 99 35.90 -14.27 -3.87
N GLU A 100 34.93 -15.04 -3.38
CA GLU A 100 34.56 -15.06 -1.96
C GLU A 100 35.68 -15.67 -1.11
N LEU A 101 36.39 -16.68 -1.63
CA LEU A 101 37.58 -17.26 -0.98
C LEU A 101 38.73 -16.24 -0.87
N TRP A 102 38.93 -15.45 -1.92
CA TRP A 102 39.90 -14.34 -1.90
C TRP A 102 39.54 -13.30 -0.82
N HIS A 103 38.27 -12.90 -0.73
CA HIS A 103 37.81 -11.94 0.26
C HIS A 103 37.78 -12.48 1.69
N LYS A 104 37.57 -13.79 1.86
CA LYS A 104 37.74 -14.51 3.14
C LYS A 104 39.20 -14.41 3.60
N ALA A 105 40.16 -14.72 2.72
CA ALA A 105 41.58 -14.61 3.03
C ALA A 105 42.00 -13.17 3.41
N LEU A 106 41.36 -12.16 2.81
CA LEU A 106 41.58 -10.75 3.14
C LEU A 106 40.85 -10.25 4.40
N GLY A 107 40.00 -11.06 5.05
CA GLY A 107 39.20 -10.61 6.19
C GLY A 107 38.26 -9.45 5.85
N SER A 108 37.72 -9.46 4.63
CA SER A 108 36.95 -8.33 4.07
C SER A 108 35.59 -8.10 4.75
N ILE A 109 35.05 -9.12 5.42
CA ILE A 109 33.74 -9.17 6.11
C ILE A 109 33.78 -10.08 7.36
N ASP A 110 34.97 -10.33 7.91
CA ASP A 110 35.23 -11.31 8.98
C ASP A 110 34.69 -10.93 10.38
N THR A 111 34.00 -9.80 10.52
CA THR A 111 33.26 -9.44 11.72
C THR A 111 31.86 -8.95 11.34
N PRO A 112 30.87 -9.05 12.25
CA PRO A 112 29.52 -8.53 12.00
C PRO A 112 29.51 -7.06 11.57
N GLU A 113 30.37 -6.21 12.14
CA GLU A 113 30.44 -4.79 11.78
C GLU A 113 30.99 -4.59 10.36
N LYS A 114 32.00 -5.37 9.96
CA LYS A 114 32.53 -5.32 8.60
C LYS A 114 31.53 -5.87 7.58
N PHE A 115 30.80 -6.93 7.94
CA PHE A 115 29.71 -7.47 7.13
C PHE A 115 28.62 -6.41 6.93
N ASP A 116 28.14 -5.79 8.02
CA ASP A 116 27.09 -4.77 7.99
C ASP A 116 27.50 -3.55 7.16
N LYS A 117 28.77 -3.10 7.25
CA LYS A 117 29.31 -2.03 6.40
C LYS A 117 29.26 -2.34 4.90
N LYS A 118 29.32 -3.62 4.51
CA LYS A 118 29.24 -4.07 3.12
C LYS A 118 27.89 -4.67 2.73
N ARG A 119 26.96 -4.81 3.66
CA ARG A 119 25.68 -5.52 3.49
C ARG A 119 24.89 -5.00 2.29
N LEU A 120 24.75 -3.68 2.16
CA LEU A 120 24.05 -3.08 1.02
C LEU A 120 24.68 -3.48 -0.32
N LYS A 121 26.00 -3.38 -0.42
CA LYS A 121 26.74 -3.75 -1.63
C LYS A 121 26.60 -5.23 -1.97
N LEU A 122 26.68 -6.11 -0.97
CA LEU A 122 26.50 -7.55 -1.14
C LEU A 122 25.07 -7.89 -1.57
N ALA A 123 24.07 -7.30 -0.91
CA ALA A 123 22.67 -7.48 -1.25
C ALA A 123 22.35 -7.01 -2.68
N GLN A 124 22.86 -5.84 -3.08
CA GLN A 124 22.69 -5.34 -4.45
C GLN A 124 23.31 -6.27 -5.51
N ASN A 125 24.43 -6.94 -5.22
CA ASN A 125 25.01 -7.92 -6.16
C ASN A 125 24.05 -9.08 -6.41
N GLU A 126 23.47 -9.62 -5.34
CA GLU A 126 22.51 -10.72 -5.42
C GLU A 126 21.20 -10.28 -6.06
N TRP A 127 20.68 -9.09 -5.72
CA TRP A 127 19.48 -8.54 -6.35
C TRP A 127 19.68 -8.29 -7.85
N ARG A 128 20.83 -7.74 -8.28
CA ARG A 128 21.14 -7.58 -9.70
C ARG A 128 21.21 -8.91 -10.43
N ARG A 129 21.78 -9.96 -9.80
CA ARG A 129 21.78 -11.31 -10.37
C ARG A 129 20.37 -11.85 -10.53
N MET A 130 19.57 -11.81 -9.46
CA MET A 130 18.19 -12.28 -9.46
C MET A 130 17.31 -11.47 -10.41
N LYS A 131 17.57 -10.17 -10.59
CA LYS A 131 16.89 -9.35 -11.61
C LYS A 131 17.23 -9.84 -13.02
N ALA A 132 18.52 -10.02 -13.30
CA ALA A 132 19.01 -10.36 -14.63
C ALA A 132 18.60 -11.75 -15.11
N ASN A 133 18.27 -12.66 -14.19
CA ASN A 133 17.90 -14.04 -14.51
C ASN A 133 16.41 -14.37 -14.28
N ASP A 134 15.55 -13.34 -14.20
CA ASP A 134 14.12 -13.48 -13.88
C ASP A 134 13.83 -14.24 -12.58
N SER A 135 14.64 -14.02 -11.55
CA SER A 135 14.52 -14.66 -10.24
C SER A 135 14.42 -16.18 -10.34
N ARG A 136 15.18 -16.79 -11.26
CA ARG A 136 15.19 -18.23 -11.56
C ARG A 136 15.15 -19.11 -10.32
N GLU A 137 15.97 -18.78 -9.33
CA GLU A 137 16.09 -19.55 -8.10
C GLU A 137 14.79 -19.52 -7.27
N CYS A 138 14.11 -18.37 -7.21
CA CYS A 138 12.80 -18.25 -6.58
C CYS A 138 11.76 -19.07 -7.34
N ARG A 139 11.77 -19.00 -8.68
CA ARG A 139 10.77 -19.66 -9.55
C ARG A 139 10.83 -21.18 -9.54
N ASN A 140 11.95 -21.78 -9.11
CA ASN A 140 12.04 -23.23 -8.89
C ASN A 140 10.98 -23.73 -7.88
N CYS A 141 10.53 -22.86 -6.97
CA CYS A 141 9.50 -23.17 -5.98
C CYS A 141 8.27 -22.24 -6.07
N HIS A 142 8.44 -21.01 -6.58
CA HIS A 142 7.42 -19.97 -6.69
C HIS A 142 7.16 -19.56 -8.14
N ASP A 143 6.46 -20.41 -8.87
CA ASP A 143 6.09 -20.15 -10.24
C ASP A 143 4.67 -19.59 -10.37
N PHE A 144 4.48 -18.54 -11.18
CA PHE A 144 3.18 -17.87 -11.34
C PHE A 144 2.08 -18.80 -11.88
N GLU A 145 2.44 -19.78 -12.72
CA GLU A 145 1.51 -20.73 -13.33
C GLU A 145 1.13 -21.89 -12.38
N SER A 146 1.86 -22.02 -11.28
CA SER A 146 1.66 -23.05 -10.25
C SER A 146 1.13 -22.50 -8.92
N MET A 147 1.27 -21.20 -8.67
CA MET A 147 0.73 -20.55 -7.48
C MET A 147 -0.80 -20.48 -7.51
N ALA A 148 -1.45 -21.24 -6.63
CA ALA A 148 -2.91 -21.28 -6.56
C ALA A 148 -3.49 -19.95 -6.04
N VAL A 149 -4.29 -19.28 -6.88
CA VAL A 149 -4.91 -17.98 -6.58
C VAL A 149 -5.73 -18.00 -5.29
N ALA A 150 -6.47 -19.09 -5.02
CA ALA A 150 -7.34 -19.24 -3.86
C ALA A 150 -6.66 -19.15 -2.48
N TYR A 151 -5.32 -19.31 -2.42
CA TYR A 151 -4.56 -19.24 -1.15
C TYR A 151 -3.74 -17.96 -1.01
N GLN A 152 -3.83 -17.06 -2.00
CA GLN A 152 -3.15 -15.77 -1.97
C GLN A 152 -4.08 -14.70 -1.40
N LYS A 153 -3.52 -13.80 -0.58
CA LYS A 153 -4.26 -12.59 -0.14
C LYS A 153 -4.73 -11.78 -1.36
N PRO A 154 -5.88 -11.09 -1.31
CA PRO A 154 -6.39 -10.29 -2.44
C PRO A 154 -5.33 -9.37 -3.08
N ARG A 155 -4.64 -8.58 -2.25
CA ARG A 155 -3.53 -7.72 -2.69
C ARG A 155 -2.43 -8.50 -3.41
N ALA A 156 -1.99 -9.63 -2.86
CA ALA A 156 -0.93 -10.45 -3.47
C ALA A 156 -1.35 -11.01 -4.83
N ARG A 157 -2.62 -11.40 -5.00
CA ARG A 157 -3.15 -11.88 -6.29
C ARG A 157 -3.06 -10.81 -7.36
N LYS A 158 -3.48 -9.59 -7.04
CA LYS A 158 -3.41 -8.45 -7.96
C LYS A 158 -1.96 -8.14 -8.32
N GLN A 159 -1.09 -8.02 -7.32
CA GLN A 159 0.33 -7.72 -7.52
C GLN A 159 1.06 -8.82 -8.31
N HIS A 160 0.79 -10.10 -8.07
CA HIS A 160 1.35 -11.19 -8.86
C HIS A 160 0.82 -11.21 -10.30
N THR A 161 -0.45 -10.83 -10.53
CA THR A 161 -1.01 -10.69 -11.88
C THR A 161 -0.31 -9.55 -12.61
N ASN A 162 -0.22 -8.37 -12.00
CA ASN A 162 0.50 -7.23 -12.58
C ASN A 162 1.97 -7.55 -12.84
N ALA A 163 2.63 -8.26 -11.92
CA ALA A 163 4.02 -8.65 -12.07
C ALA A 163 4.25 -9.58 -13.27
N LEU A 164 3.36 -10.57 -13.44
CA LEU A 164 3.37 -11.48 -14.59
C LEU A 164 3.14 -10.73 -15.91
N GLN A 165 2.17 -9.82 -15.93
CA GLN A 165 1.78 -9.10 -17.13
C GLN A 165 2.80 -8.04 -17.56
N ASN A 166 3.41 -7.35 -16.59
CA ASN A 166 4.35 -6.25 -16.85
C ASN A 166 5.82 -6.71 -16.94
N GLY A 167 6.13 -7.95 -16.58
CA GLY A 167 7.50 -8.48 -16.62
C GLY A 167 8.34 -8.14 -15.39
N ASN A 168 7.70 -8.07 -14.22
CA ASN A 168 8.40 -7.95 -12.95
C ASN A 168 8.97 -9.29 -12.47
N THR A 169 10.11 -9.21 -11.81
CA THR A 169 10.77 -10.35 -11.16
C THR A 169 10.37 -10.43 -9.68
N CYS A 170 10.58 -11.59 -9.03
CA CYS A 170 10.24 -11.78 -7.63
C CYS A 170 10.91 -10.74 -6.72
N ILE A 171 12.16 -10.40 -7.00
CA ILE A 171 12.92 -9.42 -6.21
C ILE A 171 12.54 -7.97 -6.51
N ASP A 172 11.64 -7.68 -7.45
CA ASP A 172 11.17 -6.31 -7.63
C ASP A 172 10.39 -5.87 -6.39
N CYS A 173 9.66 -6.82 -5.78
CA CYS A 173 8.90 -6.64 -4.54
C CYS A 173 9.53 -7.33 -3.31
N HIS A 174 10.11 -8.53 -3.46
CA HIS A 174 10.58 -9.35 -2.33
C HIS A 174 12.08 -9.19 -2.01
N LYS A 175 12.59 -7.94 -1.96
CA LYS A 175 14.00 -7.68 -1.59
C LYS A 175 14.23 -7.90 -0.09
N GLY A 176 15.20 -8.75 0.26
CA GLY A 176 15.53 -9.05 1.66
C GLY A 176 14.51 -9.99 2.31
N ILE A 177 13.98 -10.97 1.56
CA ILE A 177 12.99 -11.92 2.08
C ILE A 177 13.53 -12.82 3.20
N ALA A 178 14.79 -13.23 3.11
CA ALA A 178 15.42 -14.16 4.05
C ALA A 178 16.45 -13.50 4.98
N HIS A 179 16.80 -12.25 4.70
CA HIS A 179 17.89 -11.52 5.35
C HIS A 179 17.45 -10.10 5.67
N LYS A 180 18.11 -9.44 6.62
CA LYS A 180 17.82 -8.07 7.04
C LYS A 180 17.64 -7.15 5.81
N PRO A 181 16.45 -6.56 5.60
CA PRO A 181 16.20 -5.71 4.45
C PRO A 181 17.04 -4.43 4.54
N VAL A 182 17.74 -4.12 3.45
CA VAL A 182 18.59 -2.92 3.31
C VAL A 182 18.29 -2.13 2.05
N HIS A 183 17.21 -2.45 1.33
CA HIS A 183 16.85 -1.76 0.08
C HIS A 183 16.48 -0.28 0.33
N GLN A 184 15.98 0.04 1.53
CA GLN A 184 15.71 1.40 1.99
C GLN A 184 16.96 2.27 2.14
N LEU A 185 18.15 1.66 2.15
CA LEU A 185 19.44 2.38 2.17
C LEU A 185 19.98 2.68 0.77
N MET A 186 19.32 2.19 -0.29
CA MET A 186 19.71 2.48 -1.67
C MET A 186 19.34 3.91 -2.04
N ASP A 187 20.07 4.47 -3.00
CA ASP A 187 19.58 5.64 -3.71
C ASP A 187 18.25 5.29 -4.42
N GLU A 188 17.27 6.19 -4.34
CA GLU A 188 15.92 5.95 -4.86
C GLU A 188 15.94 5.73 -6.37
N GLU A 189 16.81 6.42 -7.12
CA GLU A 189 16.91 6.25 -8.58
C GLU A 189 17.51 4.88 -8.93
N GLU A 190 18.52 4.43 -8.18
CA GLU A 190 19.06 3.09 -8.35
C GLU A 190 18.03 2.01 -8.02
N LEU A 191 17.24 2.21 -6.95
CA LEU A 191 16.20 1.27 -6.55
C LEU A 191 15.06 1.21 -7.58
N GLU A 192 14.63 2.37 -8.10
CA GLU A 192 13.65 2.47 -9.19
C GLU A 192 14.13 1.72 -10.43
N LYS A 193 15.36 1.99 -10.88
CA LYS A 193 15.96 1.30 -12.05
C LYS A 193 16.03 -0.20 -11.84
N LEU A 194 16.44 -0.64 -10.65
CA LEU A 194 16.54 -2.06 -10.33
C LEU A 194 15.18 -2.75 -10.28
N SER A 195 14.13 -2.04 -9.86
CA SER A 195 12.78 -2.60 -9.67
C SER A 195 11.86 -2.39 -10.88
N ALA A 196 12.33 -1.67 -11.90
CA ALA A 196 11.60 -1.43 -13.14
C ALA A 196 11.26 -2.77 -13.82
N PRO A 197 10.05 -2.97 -14.36
CA PRO A 197 9.70 -4.19 -15.09
C PRO A 197 10.63 -4.40 -16.29
N ASN A 198 10.89 -5.67 -16.64
CA ASN A 198 11.62 -6.03 -17.85
C ASN A 198 10.61 -6.50 -18.92
N PRO A 199 10.44 -5.76 -20.05
CA PRO A 199 9.53 -6.14 -21.12
C PRO A 199 9.78 -7.55 -21.68
N ASP A 200 11.02 -8.04 -21.66
CA ASP A 200 11.36 -9.38 -22.15
C ASP A 200 10.72 -10.51 -21.30
N PHE A 201 10.33 -10.20 -20.05
CA PHE A 201 9.67 -11.14 -19.15
C PHE A 201 8.15 -10.94 -19.08
N ALA A 202 7.63 -9.92 -19.77
CA ALA A 202 6.21 -9.57 -19.73
C ALA A 202 5.36 -10.62 -20.45
N LYS A 203 4.23 -10.99 -19.83
CA LYS A 203 3.21 -11.85 -20.42
C LYS A 203 1.83 -11.16 -20.32
N PRO A 204 1.52 -10.17 -21.19
CA PRO A 204 0.36 -9.28 -21.02
C PRO A 204 -0.99 -10.00 -20.88
N ASP A 205 -1.19 -11.09 -21.62
CA ASP A 205 -2.44 -11.85 -21.63
C ASP A 205 -2.48 -12.98 -20.60
N ALA A 206 -1.41 -13.19 -19.83
CA ALA A 206 -1.34 -14.28 -18.88
C ALA A 206 -2.08 -13.95 -17.58
N THR A 207 -2.76 -14.97 -17.04
CA THR A 207 -3.41 -14.90 -15.73
C THR A 207 -2.80 -15.91 -14.77
N LEU A 208 -2.93 -15.65 -13.48
CA LEU A 208 -2.59 -16.65 -12.46
C LEU A 208 -3.42 -17.92 -12.61
N ARG A 209 -2.91 -19.02 -12.05
CA ARG A 209 -3.59 -20.31 -12.08
C ARG A 209 -4.97 -20.24 -11.41
N GLN A 210 -6.01 -20.49 -12.20
CA GLN A 210 -7.40 -20.53 -11.74
C GLN A 210 -7.65 -21.72 -10.78
N PRO A 211 -8.71 -21.66 -9.94
CA PRO A 211 -9.08 -22.76 -9.06
C PRO A 211 -9.25 -24.08 -9.81
N VAL A 212 -8.61 -25.15 -9.34
CA VAL A 212 -8.70 -26.49 -9.97
C VAL A 212 -9.75 -27.39 -9.34
N ASN A 213 -10.43 -26.93 -8.28
CA ASN A 213 -11.50 -27.67 -7.62
C ASN A 213 -12.47 -26.75 -6.86
N LYS A 214 -13.64 -27.30 -6.49
CA LYS A 214 -14.69 -26.56 -5.76
C LYS A 214 -14.24 -25.97 -4.43
N LYS A 215 -13.29 -26.61 -3.72
CA LYS A 215 -12.77 -26.10 -2.45
C LYS A 215 -11.96 -24.82 -2.67
N GLN A 216 -11.10 -24.80 -3.68
CA GLN A 216 -10.35 -23.61 -4.06
C GLN A 216 -11.28 -22.51 -4.57
N GLN A 217 -12.28 -22.84 -5.38
CA GLN A 217 -13.27 -21.86 -5.84
C GLN A 217 -13.98 -21.21 -4.64
N LYS A 218 -14.49 -22.03 -3.72
CA LYS A 218 -15.16 -21.52 -2.50
C LYS A 218 -14.24 -20.62 -1.65
N LEU A 219 -12.96 -20.97 -1.52
CA LEU A 219 -11.99 -20.14 -0.79
C LEU A 219 -11.75 -18.79 -1.49
N LEU A 220 -11.67 -18.81 -2.81
CA LEU A 220 -11.54 -17.60 -3.62
C LEU A 220 -12.78 -16.71 -3.47
N ASP A 221 -13.98 -17.29 -3.57
CA ASP A 221 -15.25 -16.59 -3.45
C ASP A 221 -15.38 -15.92 -2.06
N LEU A 222 -15.03 -16.65 -0.99
CA LEU A 222 -15.02 -16.11 0.37
C LEU A 222 -13.99 -15.00 0.57
N SER A 223 -12.85 -15.07 -0.12
CA SER A 223 -11.84 -14.02 -0.05
C SER A 223 -12.19 -12.78 -0.89
N ASN A 224 -13.00 -12.92 -1.93
CA ASN A 224 -13.48 -11.81 -2.75
C ASN A 224 -14.71 -11.14 -2.16
N ASN A 225 -15.58 -11.93 -1.55
CA ASN A 225 -16.82 -11.48 -0.92
C ASN A 225 -16.84 -11.96 0.53
N PRO A 226 -16.05 -11.32 1.43
CA PRO A 226 -16.10 -11.66 2.84
C PRO A 226 -17.54 -11.47 3.34
N PRO A 227 -18.09 -12.40 4.14
CA PRO A 227 -19.41 -12.21 4.72
C PRO A 227 -19.42 -10.93 5.56
N LYS A 228 -20.47 -10.09 5.40
CA LYS A 228 -20.65 -8.85 6.16
C LYS A 228 -20.33 -9.11 7.64
N SER A 229 -19.40 -8.33 8.21
CA SER A 229 -19.05 -8.44 9.61
C SER A 229 -20.32 -8.18 10.41
N LYS A 230 -20.83 -9.20 11.11
CA LYS A 230 -21.86 -8.96 12.12
C LYS A 230 -21.14 -8.19 13.21
N VAL A 231 -21.34 -6.87 13.26
CA VAL A 231 -20.97 -6.04 14.41
C VAL A 231 -21.50 -6.75 15.64
N LYS A 232 -20.60 -7.40 16.39
CA LYS A 232 -20.93 -7.91 17.70
C LYS A 232 -21.11 -6.67 18.55
N MET A 233 -22.37 -6.34 18.84
CA MET A 233 -22.70 -5.42 19.92
C MET A 233 -21.87 -5.83 21.13
N VAL A 234 -20.91 -5.00 21.52
CA VAL A 234 -20.30 -5.10 22.84
C VAL A 234 -21.45 -4.83 23.80
N PRO A 235 -21.81 -5.76 24.71
CA PRO A 235 -22.84 -5.48 25.68
C PRO A 235 -22.40 -4.25 26.47
N ALA A 236 -23.23 -3.21 26.47
CA ALA A 236 -23.09 -2.13 27.44
C ALA A 236 -22.97 -2.79 28.82
N GLN A 237 -21.90 -2.48 29.56
CA GLN A 237 -21.82 -2.86 30.95
C GLN A 237 -22.94 -2.13 31.70
N THR A 238 -24.07 -2.81 31.85
CA THR A 238 -25.16 -2.36 32.71
C THR A 238 -24.70 -2.55 34.15
N ASN A 239 -24.21 -1.49 34.77
CA ASN A 239 -24.30 -1.37 36.22
C ASN A 239 -25.80 -1.26 36.55
N GLY A 240 -26.30 -2.26 37.27
CA GLY A 240 -27.72 -2.40 37.55
C GLY A 240 -28.26 -1.31 38.47
N ALA A 241 -29.51 -0.92 38.22
CA ALA A 241 -30.52 -0.70 39.25
C ALA A 241 -31.90 -0.59 38.59
N ASP A 242 -32.83 -1.35 39.18
CA ASP A 242 -34.29 -1.23 39.19
C ASP A 242 -35.12 -1.31 37.90
N SER A 243 -35.73 -2.49 37.82
CA SER A 243 -37.02 -2.77 37.20
C SER A 243 -38.10 -1.79 37.64
N ASN A 244 -38.70 -1.10 36.68
CA ASN A 244 -40.13 -0.86 36.75
C ASN A 244 -40.74 -0.88 35.34
N GLN A 245 -41.64 -1.83 35.13
CA GLN A 245 -42.47 -1.95 33.93
C GLN A 245 -43.38 -0.72 33.84
N SER A 246 -43.30 -0.01 32.71
CA SER A 246 -44.42 0.79 32.23
C SER A 246 -44.53 0.58 30.73
N THR A 247 -45.62 -0.08 30.34
CA THR A 247 -46.15 -0.15 28.99
C THR A 247 -46.52 1.24 28.52
N SER A 248 -45.69 1.84 27.66
CA SER A 248 -46.09 2.99 26.85
C SER A 248 -46.08 2.62 25.37
N THR A 249 -47.26 2.78 24.82
CA THR A 249 -47.67 2.76 23.42
C THR A 249 -46.66 3.38 22.46
N ASN A 250 -46.48 2.70 21.32
CA ASN A 250 -46.00 3.25 20.06
C ASN A 250 -46.67 4.59 19.76
N THR A 251 -45.91 5.67 19.96
CA THR A 251 -46.13 6.94 19.30
C THR A 251 -44.87 7.22 18.52
N ALA A 252 -45.01 7.20 17.19
CA ALA A 252 -44.02 7.58 16.21
C ALA A 252 -43.33 8.88 16.65
N SER A 253 -42.02 8.79 16.91
CA SER A 253 -41.18 9.96 17.08
C SER A 253 -40.83 10.48 15.69
N SER A 254 -41.30 11.69 15.43
CA SER A 254 -40.92 12.67 14.41
C SER A 254 -39.81 12.26 13.43
N ALA A 255 -40.13 12.32 12.13
CA ALA A 255 -39.14 12.27 11.05
C ALA A 255 -38.11 13.40 11.23
N THR A 256 -36.93 13.05 11.75
CA THR A 256 -35.71 13.87 11.65
C THR A 256 -34.89 13.30 10.50
N GLY A 257 -35.00 13.91 9.34
CA GLY A 257 -34.30 13.50 8.13
C GLY A 257 -34.86 14.21 6.90
N PHE A 258 -34.23 14.05 5.74
CA PHE A 258 -34.65 14.73 4.50
C PHE A 258 -35.84 14.08 3.77
N GLY A 259 -36.61 13.22 4.46
CA GLY A 259 -37.76 12.51 3.88
C GLY A 259 -37.40 11.24 3.09
N ILE A 260 -36.13 10.80 3.13
CA ILE A 260 -35.68 9.58 2.45
C ILE A 260 -36.00 8.34 3.28
N GLY A 261 -36.66 7.36 2.67
CA GLY A 261 -36.92 6.06 3.27
C GLY A 261 -35.70 5.13 3.21
N TRP A 262 -34.71 5.28 4.11
CA TRP A 262 -33.44 4.54 4.02
C TRP A 262 -33.51 3.01 4.14
N SER A 263 -34.67 2.42 4.42
CA SER A 263 -34.82 0.96 4.59
C SER A 263 -34.68 0.17 3.28
N ASP A 264 -34.89 0.82 2.13
CA ASP A 264 -34.82 0.22 0.80
C ASP A 264 -33.64 0.76 -0.05
N VAL A 265 -32.76 1.56 0.57
CA VAL A 265 -31.50 2.04 -0.03
C VAL A 265 -30.39 1.03 0.30
N PRO A 266 -29.70 0.46 -0.69
CA PRO A 266 -28.57 -0.44 -0.43
C PRO A 266 -27.49 0.21 0.44
N ASP A 267 -26.96 -0.54 1.40
CA ASP A 267 -25.84 -0.12 2.23
C ASP A 267 -24.51 -0.72 1.77
N ARG A 268 -23.46 0.08 1.86
CA ARG A 268 -22.07 -0.38 1.84
C ARG A 268 -21.40 -0.07 3.17
N GLU A 269 -20.73 -1.07 3.74
CA GLU A 269 -19.81 -0.85 4.85
C GLU A 269 -18.48 -0.33 4.30
N VAL A 270 -18.09 0.88 4.72
CA VAL A 270 -16.80 1.50 4.41
C VAL A 270 -15.98 1.54 5.69
N THR A 271 -14.83 0.87 5.68
CA THR A 271 -13.86 0.98 6.78
C THR A 271 -12.95 2.18 6.55
N ILE A 272 -13.08 3.19 7.41
CA ILE A 272 -12.12 4.30 7.47
C ILE A 272 -11.06 3.99 8.53
N PHE A 273 -9.84 4.48 8.33
CA PHE A 273 -8.71 4.15 9.18
C PHE A 273 -7.88 5.39 9.55
N TYR A 274 -7.16 5.29 10.66
CA TYR A 274 -6.26 6.32 11.13
C TYR A 274 -4.99 6.37 10.26
N PRO A 275 -4.73 7.46 9.51
CA PRO A 275 -3.69 7.48 8.49
C PRO A 275 -2.31 7.90 9.02
N GLY A 276 -2.22 8.43 10.25
CA GLY A 276 -0.99 8.95 10.82
C GLY A 276 -0.36 10.05 9.96
N GLN A 277 0.89 9.86 9.55
CA GLN A 277 1.64 10.76 8.67
C GLN A 277 1.80 10.21 7.23
N ALA A 278 0.83 9.42 6.74
CA ALA A 278 0.80 8.98 5.35
C ALA A 278 0.46 10.14 4.39
N SER A 279 1.42 10.52 3.53
CA SER A 279 1.23 11.52 2.47
C SER A 279 1.38 10.91 1.06
N MET A 280 0.99 11.63 0.02
CA MET A 280 1.24 11.22 -1.36
C MET A 280 2.73 11.02 -1.65
N GLU A 281 3.59 11.88 -1.10
CA GLU A 281 5.03 11.76 -1.28
C GLU A 281 5.62 10.52 -0.59
N TRP A 282 4.98 10.04 0.49
CA TRP A 282 5.33 8.75 1.08
C TRP A 282 4.91 7.58 0.17
N ILE A 283 3.70 7.63 -0.40
CA ILE A 283 3.19 6.59 -1.32
C ILE A 283 4.10 6.43 -2.55
N PHE A 284 4.62 7.55 -3.06
CA PHE A 284 5.49 7.58 -4.24
C PHE A 284 6.98 7.39 -3.95
N LYS A 285 7.37 7.17 -2.69
CA LYS A 285 8.74 6.81 -2.32
C LYS A 285 8.85 5.29 -2.21
N GLY A 286 9.40 4.65 -3.23
CA GLY A 286 9.39 3.19 -3.41
C GLY A 286 10.20 2.43 -2.35
N SER A 287 11.19 3.10 -1.75
CA SER A 287 11.93 2.63 -0.59
C SER A 287 11.10 2.57 0.71
N GLU A 288 10.01 3.34 0.79
CA GLU A 288 9.16 3.45 1.99
C GLU A 288 7.77 2.81 1.80
N HIS A 289 7.26 2.78 0.56
CA HIS A 289 5.96 2.21 0.23
C HIS A 289 5.97 1.46 -1.11
N GLY A 290 5.47 0.23 -1.11
CA GLY A 290 5.43 -0.62 -2.31
C GLY A 290 4.36 -0.25 -3.36
N GLY A 291 3.51 0.75 -3.07
CA GLY A 291 2.39 1.14 -3.93
C GLY A 291 2.76 2.01 -5.14
N LYS A 292 3.99 2.54 -5.22
CA LYS A 292 4.43 3.43 -6.31
C LYS A 292 4.23 2.84 -7.71
N LEU A 293 4.73 1.62 -7.96
CA LEU A 293 4.66 0.99 -9.28
C LEU A 293 3.21 0.64 -9.66
N PRO A 294 2.41 -0.02 -8.80
CA PRO A 294 1.01 -0.30 -9.10
C PRO A 294 0.18 0.97 -9.32
N PHE A 295 0.40 1.99 -8.51
CA PHE A 295 -0.33 3.26 -8.64
C PHE A 295 -0.05 3.93 -9.98
N LYS A 296 1.22 3.96 -10.42
CA LYS A 296 1.58 4.46 -11.75
C LYS A 296 0.95 3.63 -12.87
N ALA A 297 0.81 2.32 -12.66
CA ALA A 297 0.18 1.40 -13.61
C ALA A 297 -1.37 1.47 -13.65
N GLY A 298 -2.01 2.31 -12.84
CA GLY A 298 -3.48 2.49 -12.86
C GLY A 298 -4.22 2.00 -11.63
N ASP A 299 -3.55 1.34 -10.68
CA ASP A 299 -4.22 0.85 -9.49
C ASP A 299 -4.63 1.98 -8.54
N ARG A 300 -5.89 1.97 -8.11
CA ARG A 300 -6.39 2.85 -7.03
C ARG A 300 -5.98 2.32 -5.66
N CYS A 301 -5.96 3.19 -4.65
CA CYS A 301 -5.63 2.78 -3.29
C CYS A 301 -6.60 1.69 -2.76
N VAL A 302 -7.90 1.80 -3.06
CA VAL A 302 -8.94 0.84 -2.64
C VAL A 302 -8.66 -0.58 -3.15
N GLU A 303 -8.10 -0.71 -4.35
CA GLU A 303 -7.80 -2.01 -4.96
C GLU A 303 -6.79 -2.85 -4.17
N CYS A 304 -5.90 -2.17 -3.43
CA CYS A 304 -4.89 -2.82 -2.61
C CYS A 304 -5.29 -2.86 -1.13
N HIS A 305 -5.99 -1.83 -0.64
CA HIS A 305 -6.10 -1.54 0.78
C HIS A 305 -7.50 -1.75 1.38
N ASP A 306 -8.56 -1.96 0.60
CA ASP A 306 -9.95 -2.05 1.11
C ASP A 306 -10.09 -3.08 2.23
N ASN A 307 -9.55 -4.29 2.01
CA ASN A 307 -9.63 -5.40 2.96
C ASN A 307 -8.57 -5.36 4.08
N GLU A 308 -7.69 -4.35 4.11
CA GLU A 308 -6.63 -4.21 5.14
C GLU A 308 -6.72 -2.88 5.91
N ALA A 309 -7.67 -1.99 5.60
CA ALA A 309 -7.83 -0.69 6.23
C ALA A 309 -7.84 -0.75 7.77
N ALA A 310 -8.60 -1.67 8.36
CA ALA A 310 -8.65 -1.83 9.81
C ALA A 310 -7.30 -2.24 10.42
N GLU A 311 -6.61 -3.20 9.80
CA GLU A 311 -5.30 -3.67 10.27
C GLU A 311 -4.23 -2.57 10.12
N MET A 312 -4.27 -1.80 9.03
CA MET A 312 -3.39 -0.65 8.83
C MET A 312 -3.59 0.39 9.91
N GLY A 313 -4.82 0.81 10.15
CA GLY A 313 -5.14 1.78 11.20
C GLY A 313 -4.67 1.33 12.58
N GLN A 314 -4.77 0.04 12.89
CA GLN A 314 -4.29 -0.51 14.15
C GLN A 314 -2.75 -0.44 14.28
N LYS A 315 -2.00 -0.75 13.22
CA LYS A 315 -0.53 -0.63 13.24
C LYS A 315 -0.07 0.81 13.35
N ILE A 316 -0.82 1.73 12.75
CA ILE A 316 -0.47 3.14 12.78
C ILE A 316 -0.74 3.72 14.15
N VAL A 317 -1.92 3.45 14.74
CA VAL A 317 -2.28 4.02 16.04
C VAL A 317 -1.40 3.52 17.19
N THR A 318 -0.81 2.33 17.07
CA THR A 318 0.15 1.80 18.06
C THR A 318 1.57 2.33 17.90
N GLY A 319 1.83 3.16 16.88
CA GLY A 319 3.17 3.66 16.56
C GLY A 319 4.10 2.64 15.90
N GLU A 320 3.59 1.48 15.48
CA GLU A 320 4.40 0.51 14.71
C GLU A 320 4.83 1.11 13.37
N LYS A 321 3.99 1.97 12.78
CA LYS A 321 4.20 2.63 11.49
C LYS A 321 3.63 4.04 11.50
N LEU A 322 4.31 4.99 10.85
CA LEU A 322 3.77 6.29 10.41
C LEU A 322 3.15 7.20 11.48
N GLU A 323 3.23 6.88 12.76
CA GLU A 323 2.77 7.76 13.84
C GLU A 323 3.84 7.92 14.92
N PRO A 324 4.54 9.07 14.95
CA PRO A 324 5.45 9.38 16.04
C PRO A 324 4.75 9.88 17.31
N GLN A 325 3.52 10.40 17.22
CA GLN A 325 2.75 10.97 18.33
C GLN A 325 1.53 10.11 18.63
N VAL A 326 1.76 9.00 19.33
CA VAL A 326 0.72 8.03 19.69
C VAL A 326 -0.26 8.64 20.70
N ILE A 327 -1.56 8.49 20.42
CA ILE A 327 -2.65 8.73 21.37
C ILE A 327 -3.02 7.35 21.96
N PRO A 328 -2.72 7.09 23.24
CA PRO A 328 -3.05 5.81 23.88
C PRO A 328 -4.53 5.47 23.70
N ASP A 329 -4.86 4.20 23.48
CA ASP A 329 -6.23 3.67 23.34
C ASP A 329 -7.09 4.24 22.20
N LYS A 330 -6.56 5.14 21.36
CA LYS A 330 -7.26 5.62 20.18
C LYS A 330 -7.58 4.44 19.25
N ARG A 331 -8.81 4.36 18.78
CA ARG A 331 -9.22 3.33 17.82
C ARG A 331 -8.48 3.49 16.49
N GLY A 332 -8.01 2.39 15.91
CA GLY A 332 -7.32 2.40 14.63
C GLY A 332 -8.25 2.59 13.42
N SER A 333 -9.52 2.20 13.52
CA SER A 333 -10.48 2.25 12.40
C SER A 333 -11.93 2.39 12.87
N ILE A 334 -12.80 2.76 11.93
CA ILE A 334 -14.25 2.91 12.11
C ILE A 334 -14.93 2.21 10.93
N ALA A 335 -15.84 1.27 11.23
CA ALA A 335 -16.75 0.71 10.24
C ALA A 335 -17.95 1.66 10.11
N VAL A 336 -18.14 2.22 8.92
CA VAL A 336 -19.19 3.20 8.63
C VAL A 336 -20.15 2.61 7.61
N LYS A 337 -21.41 2.50 7.97
CA LYS A 337 -22.47 2.15 7.02
C LYS A 337 -22.80 3.39 6.19
N VAL A 338 -22.62 3.30 4.88
CA VAL A 338 -22.88 4.36 3.92
C VAL A 338 -24.04 3.96 3.02
N GLN A 339 -25.00 4.86 2.89
CA GLN A 339 -26.14 4.74 1.97
C GLN A 339 -26.21 6.02 1.14
N ALA A 340 -26.57 5.89 -0.14
CA ALA A 340 -26.72 7.03 -1.03
C ALA A 340 -28.02 6.92 -1.83
N ALA A 341 -28.70 8.05 -1.99
CA ALA A 341 -29.92 8.20 -2.78
C ALA A 341 -29.88 9.52 -3.54
N HIS A 342 -30.71 9.67 -4.56
CA HIS A 342 -30.88 10.94 -5.24
C HIS A 342 -32.32 11.15 -5.71
N ASP A 343 -32.68 12.40 -5.94
CA ASP A 343 -33.80 12.78 -6.79
C ASP A 343 -33.25 13.48 -8.05
N ASP A 344 -34.07 14.27 -8.74
CA ASP A 344 -33.64 14.99 -9.95
C ASP A 344 -32.79 16.24 -9.63
N GLU A 345 -32.73 16.69 -8.38
CA GLU A 345 -32.09 17.94 -7.94
C GLU A 345 -30.99 17.74 -6.89
N TYR A 346 -31.08 16.69 -6.06
CA TYR A 346 -30.27 16.50 -4.87
C TYR A 346 -29.69 15.10 -4.75
N LEU A 347 -28.45 15.06 -4.25
CA LEU A 347 -27.82 13.89 -3.65
C LEU A 347 -28.14 13.87 -2.16
N TYR A 348 -28.54 12.70 -1.68
CA TYR A 348 -28.71 12.38 -0.28
C TYR A 348 -27.73 11.29 0.14
N MET A 349 -27.05 11.48 1.26
CA MET A 349 -26.16 10.45 1.82
C MET A 349 -26.43 10.25 3.30
N ARG A 350 -26.34 9.01 3.77
CA ARG A 350 -26.49 8.64 5.18
C ARG A 350 -25.29 7.84 5.64
N TYR A 351 -24.76 8.25 6.79
CA TYR A 351 -23.61 7.65 7.45
C TYR A 351 -24.03 7.20 8.85
N GLU A 352 -23.69 5.96 9.19
CA GLU A 352 -24.00 5.40 10.50
C GLU A 352 -22.77 4.66 11.05
N TRP A 353 -22.37 4.98 12.28
CA TRP A 353 -21.23 4.31 12.93
C TRP A 353 -21.33 4.35 14.45
N GLN A 354 -20.58 3.46 15.10
CA GLN A 354 -20.54 3.32 16.55
C GLN A 354 -19.69 4.43 17.20
N ASP A 355 -20.29 5.13 18.16
CA ASP A 355 -19.61 6.07 19.05
C ASP A 355 -18.73 5.33 20.07
N THR A 356 -17.70 6.01 20.57
CA THR A 356 -16.77 5.47 21.56
C THR A 356 -16.55 6.46 22.70
N SER A 357 -16.16 5.94 23.87
CA SER A 357 -15.81 6.79 24.99
C SER A 357 -14.59 7.68 24.68
N HIS A 358 -14.58 8.88 25.28
CA HIS A 358 -13.50 9.83 25.06
C HIS A 358 -12.15 9.31 25.54
N THR A 359 -11.15 9.47 24.69
CA THR A 359 -9.75 9.13 24.91
C THR A 359 -8.92 10.41 24.95
N PRO A 360 -8.48 10.86 26.15
CA PRO A 360 -7.76 12.13 26.28
C PRO A 360 -6.45 12.14 25.48
N VAL A 361 -6.27 13.20 24.69
CA VAL A 361 -5.05 13.44 23.92
C VAL A 361 -3.94 13.93 24.86
N PRO A 362 -2.78 13.26 24.92
CA PRO A 362 -1.76 13.55 25.93
C PRO A 362 -1.00 14.87 25.73
N PHE A 363 -1.09 15.46 24.54
CA PHE A 363 -0.36 16.68 24.17
C PHE A 363 -1.28 17.90 23.98
N VAL A 364 -2.52 17.83 24.47
CA VAL A 364 -3.47 18.96 24.47
C VAL A 364 -4.05 19.14 25.86
N ASP A 365 -3.98 20.36 26.38
CA ASP A 365 -4.59 20.70 27.66
C ASP A 365 -6.10 20.43 27.64
N GLY A 366 -6.61 19.70 28.62
CA GLY A 366 -8.01 19.25 28.67
C GLY A 366 -8.33 18.04 27.78
N GLY A 367 -7.35 17.49 27.06
CA GLY A 367 -7.46 16.22 26.33
C GLY A 367 -8.30 16.26 25.04
N LYS A 368 -8.88 17.40 24.68
CA LYS A 368 -9.76 17.58 23.51
C LYS A 368 -9.15 18.59 22.53
N MET A 369 -8.91 18.19 21.28
CA MET A 369 -8.35 19.08 20.25
C MET A 369 -9.38 20.08 19.70
N ASP A 370 -10.66 19.70 19.71
CA ASP A 370 -11.80 20.51 19.29
C ASP A 370 -12.92 20.33 20.33
N PRO A 371 -12.87 21.06 21.46
CA PRO A 371 -13.81 20.86 22.57
C PRO A 371 -15.28 21.06 22.21
N ASP A 372 -15.56 21.86 21.18
CA ASP A 372 -16.92 22.21 20.74
C ASP A 372 -17.54 21.12 19.87
N ASN A 373 -16.73 20.23 19.28
CA ASN A 373 -17.20 19.23 18.33
C ASN A 373 -16.62 17.85 18.63
N GLN A 374 -17.44 16.99 19.26
CA GLN A 374 -17.09 15.58 19.43
C GLN A 374 -16.83 14.89 18.09
N VAL A 375 -17.65 15.21 17.09
CA VAL A 375 -17.55 14.67 15.73
C VAL A 375 -17.57 15.80 14.71
N LYS A 376 -16.68 15.70 13.71
CA LYS A 376 -16.87 16.35 12.41
C LYS A 376 -16.77 15.30 11.32
N ILE A 377 -17.60 15.40 10.31
CA ILE A 377 -17.49 14.57 9.10
C ILE A 377 -17.25 15.49 7.91
N ALA A 378 -16.23 15.17 7.12
CA ALA A 378 -15.90 15.88 5.89
C ALA A 378 -15.98 14.93 4.71
N MET A 379 -16.52 15.40 3.59
CA MET A 379 -16.61 14.63 2.35
C MET A 379 -15.93 15.41 1.25
N MET A 380 -15.22 14.69 0.38
CA MET A 380 -14.58 15.25 -0.79
C MET A 380 -15.09 14.55 -2.04
N PHE A 381 -15.36 15.36 -3.06
CA PHE A 381 -15.72 14.90 -4.39
C PHE A 381 -14.69 15.41 -5.38
N SER A 382 -14.40 14.56 -6.37
CA SER A 382 -13.59 14.92 -7.52
C SER A 382 -14.11 14.15 -8.72
N ASP A 383 -13.82 14.62 -9.92
CA ASP A 383 -14.10 13.83 -11.11
C ASP A 383 -13.29 12.51 -11.09
N ASP A 384 -13.81 11.49 -11.76
CA ASP A 384 -13.09 10.22 -11.99
C ASP A 384 -12.45 10.20 -13.38
N ASN A 385 -12.24 11.38 -13.98
CA ASN A 385 -11.69 11.50 -15.32
C ASN A 385 -10.26 10.96 -15.37
N LYS A 386 -10.02 10.09 -16.34
CA LYS A 386 -8.72 9.47 -16.60
C LYS A 386 -7.78 10.36 -17.43
N SER A 387 -7.86 11.69 -17.35
CA SER A 387 -6.80 12.49 -17.95
C SER A 387 -5.56 12.32 -17.08
N GLU A 388 -4.74 11.36 -17.49
CA GLU A 388 -3.56 10.84 -16.81
C GLU A 388 -2.30 11.33 -17.51
N GLU A 389 -2.37 12.50 -18.14
CA GLU A 389 -1.21 13.12 -18.76
C GLU A 389 -0.46 13.92 -17.68
N ASP A 390 0.84 13.64 -17.53
CA ASP A 390 1.74 14.33 -16.59
C ASP A 390 1.98 15.82 -16.99
N ASP A 391 1.16 16.38 -17.89
CA ASP A 391 1.27 17.73 -18.44
C ASP A 391 0.29 18.74 -17.81
N PHE A 392 -0.47 18.34 -16.79
CA PHE A 392 -1.48 19.14 -16.10
C PHE A 392 -2.65 19.59 -16.99
N THR A 393 -2.86 18.96 -18.15
CA THR A 393 -4.01 19.23 -19.00
C THR A 393 -5.17 18.28 -18.68
N GLY A 394 -6.35 18.83 -18.36
CA GLY A 394 -7.55 18.04 -18.03
C GLY A 394 -8.02 18.20 -16.58
N SER A 395 -8.23 17.08 -15.89
CA SER A 395 -8.74 16.97 -14.51
C SER A 395 -7.64 17.11 -13.45
N VAL A 396 -8.03 17.05 -12.17
CA VAL A 396 -7.09 17.01 -11.06
C VAL A 396 -6.23 15.74 -11.14
N MET A 397 -4.92 15.90 -11.04
CA MET A 397 -3.91 14.85 -11.14
C MET A 397 -4.22 13.71 -10.17
N TYR A 398 -4.39 12.53 -10.74
CA TYR A 398 -4.71 11.29 -10.04
C TYR A 398 -6.01 11.29 -9.22
N SER A 399 -6.93 12.25 -9.41
CA SER A 399 -8.21 12.30 -8.66
C SER A 399 -8.95 10.96 -8.65
N GLY A 400 -9.10 10.31 -9.81
CA GLY A 400 -9.73 8.99 -9.93
C GLY A 400 -8.99 7.85 -9.19
N ARG A 401 -7.69 8.00 -8.90
CA ARG A 401 -6.84 6.96 -8.28
C ARG A 401 -6.59 7.17 -6.79
N SER A 402 -6.22 8.39 -6.40
CA SER A 402 -5.92 8.77 -5.00
C SER A 402 -7.13 9.33 -4.28
N GLY A 403 -8.09 9.94 -4.99
CA GLY A 403 -9.19 10.67 -4.37
C GLY A 403 -8.68 11.78 -3.43
N CYS A 404 -9.34 11.92 -2.28
CA CYS A 404 -8.98 12.90 -1.25
C CYS A 404 -7.52 12.83 -0.77
N TRP A 405 -6.84 11.69 -0.95
CA TRP A 405 -5.43 11.53 -0.61
C TRP A 405 -4.51 12.42 -1.45
N GLY A 406 -4.92 12.79 -2.66
CA GLY A 406 -4.18 13.71 -3.54
C GLY A 406 -3.87 15.06 -2.89
N THR A 407 -4.58 15.41 -1.81
CA THR A 407 -4.41 16.65 -1.05
C THR A 407 -3.61 16.50 0.25
N CYS A 408 -3.11 15.30 0.55
CA CYS A 408 -2.33 14.99 1.74
C CYS A 408 -0.83 15.07 1.44
N HIS A 409 -0.19 16.16 1.85
CA HIS A 409 1.21 16.44 1.56
C HIS A 409 2.11 16.32 2.80
N HIS A 410 3.38 15.98 2.57
CA HIS A 410 4.38 15.77 3.61
C HIS A 410 4.78 17.05 4.36
N ASP A 411 4.50 18.22 3.77
CA ASP A 411 4.73 19.56 4.30
C ASP A 411 3.48 20.22 4.89
N ALA A 412 2.34 19.50 4.93
CA ALA A 412 1.17 19.97 5.62
C ALA A 412 1.44 20.06 7.14
N LYS A 413 0.65 20.87 7.84
CA LYS A 413 0.74 21.01 9.29
C LYS A 413 0.74 19.64 9.99
N ASP A 414 1.62 19.49 10.97
CA ASP A 414 1.81 18.28 11.78
C ASP A 414 2.38 17.07 11.00
N MET A 415 2.80 17.26 9.75
CA MET A 415 3.49 16.26 8.92
C MET A 415 5.02 16.43 8.99
N PRO A 416 5.82 15.42 8.60
CA PRO A 416 7.26 15.38 8.90
C PRO A 416 8.10 16.53 8.33
N ASP A 417 7.70 17.10 7.19
CA ASP A 417 8.41 18.17 6.50
C ASP A 417 7.67 19.51 6.56
N ALA A 418 6.72 19.67 7.50
CA ALA A 418 6.05 20.94 7.73
C ALA A 418 7.06 22.08 7.93
N PRO A 419 6.90 23.22 7.23
CA PRO A 419 7.81 24.35 7.39
C PRO A 419 7.70 24.97 8.77
N LYS A 420 8.78 25.62 9.22
CA LYS A 420 8.72 26.42 10.44
C LYS A 420 7.98 27.72 10.16
N GLN A 421 7.43 28.32 11.22
CA GLN A 421 6.77 29.62 11.09
C GLN A 421 7.70 30.71 10.53
N GLU A 422 8.98 30.68 10.90
CA GLU A 422 10.01 31.60 10.38
C GLU A 422 10.16 31.51 8.85
N ASP A 423 10.06 30.29 8.29
CA ASP A 423 10.15 30.07 6.84
C ASP A 423 8.89 30.59 6.14
N ILE A 424 7.71 30.36 6.73
CA ILE A 424 6.43 30.89 6.25
C ILE A 424 6.46 32.43 6.27
N ASP A 425 6.97 33.03 7.35
CA ASP A 425 7.02 34.48 7.52
C ASP A 425 7.97 35.14 6.52
N ALA A 426 9.01 34.43 6.08
CA ALA A 426 9.96 34.87 5.06
C ALA A 426 9.50 34.59 3.62
N TYR A 427 8.45 33.80 3.41
CA TYR A 427 7.95 33.46 2.08
C TYR A 427 7.28 34.66 1.41
N GLU A 428 7.80 35.07 0.25
CA GLU A 428 7.36 36.30 -0.45
C GLU A 428 5.87 36.28 -0.84
N GLN A 429 5.31 35.09 -1.08
CA GLN A 429 3.93 34.91 -1.52
C GLN A 429 2.99 34.48 -0.38
N LYS A 430 3.40 34.58 0.89
CA LYS A 430 2.61 34.13 2.04
C LYS A 430 1.25 34.81 2.18
N ASP A 431 1.09 36.00 1.63
CA ASP A 431 -0.15 36.78 1.72
C ASP A 431 -1.17 36.37 0.64
N GLN A 432 -0.82 35.47 -0.28
CA GLN A 432 -1.75 34.95 -1.30
C GLN A 432 -2.76 33.95 -0.71
N ILE A 433 -2.39 33.19 0.32
CA ILE A 433 -3.24 32.19 0.99
C ILE A 433 -3.08 32.23 2.52
N ASP A 434 -4.02 31.67 3.28
CA ASP A 434 -3.95 31.71 4.75
C ASP A 434 -3.02 30.63 5.31
N MET A 435 -1.78 31.03 5.60
CA MET A 435 -0.76 30.17 6.22
C MET A 435 -0.64 30.34 7.74
N LYS A 436 -1.52 31.11 8.41
CA LYS A 436 -1.36 31.46 9.85
C LYS A 436 -1.41 30.26 10.78
N GLN A 437 -2.12 29.21 10.37
CA GLN A 437 -2.24 27.97 11.14
C GLN A 437 -1.29 26.86 10.65
N GLY A 438 -0.32 27.21 9.80
CA GLY A 438 0.51 26.27 9.05
C GLY A 438 -0.09 25.92 7.69
N ILE A 439 0.65 25.12 6.92
CA ILE A 439 0.24 24.70 5.58
C ILE A 439 -0.93 23.72 5.68
N ARG A 440 -2.01 24.00 4.94
CA ARG A 440 -3.21 23.16 4.88
C ARG A 440 -3.17 22.28 3.63
N LYS A 441 -4.32 21.71 3.26
CA LYS A 441 -4.45 20.90 2.05
C LYS A 441 -4.32 21.80 0.81
N TYR A 442 -3.66 21.29 -0.22
CA TYR A 442 -3.55 21.90 -1.54
C TYR A 442 -3.48 20.80 -2.61
N LEU A 443 -3.52 21.20 -3.88
CA LEU A 443 -3.40 20.37 -5.06
C LEU A 443 -2.11 20.69 -5.82
N THR A 444 -1.55 19.71 -6.52
CA THR A 444 -0.29 19.86 -7.28
C THR A 444 -0.41 20.94 -8.35
N GLU A 445 -1.60 21.08 -8.93
CA GLU A 445 -1.99 22.06 -9.94
C GLU A 445 -1.75 23.49 -9.49
N SER A 446 -1.86 23.77 -8.19
CA SER A 446 -1.61 25.10 -7.64
C SER A 446 -0.14 25.42 -7.41
N ARG A 447 0.76 24.46 -7.68
CA ARG A 447 2.20 24.57 -7.42
C ARG A 447 2.99 24.47 -8.72
N THR A 448 4.08 25.22 -8.80
CA THR A 448 5.06 25.10 -9.90
C THR A 448 5.82 23.77 -9.84
N LYS A 449 5.93 23.17 -8.63
CA LYS A 449 6.53 21.85 -8.41
C LYS A 449 6.16 21.30 -7.03
N VAL A 450 5.99 19.98 -6.94
CA VAL A 450 5.96 19.23 -5.67
C VAL A 450 7.14 18.26 -5.62
N GLU A 451 7.99 18.37 -4.61
CA GLU A 451 9.11 17.44 -4.38
C GLU A 451 8.61 16.16 -3.71
N VAL A 452 8.54 15.08 -4.48
CA VAL A 452 8.04 13.78 -4.03
C VAL A 452 9.15 12.90 -3.45
N ALA A 453 10.35 12.96 -4.03
CA ALA A 453 11.37 11.95 -3.81
C ALA A 453 12.21 12.21 -2.55
N GLY A 454 12.32 13.48 -2.12
CA GLY A 454 13.12 13.86 -0.94
C GLY A 454 14.60 13.52 -1.07
N ARG A 455 15.11 13.44 -2.32
CA ARG A 455 16.47 12.98 -2.62
C ARG A 455 17.49 13.91 -1.97
N ARG A 456 18.58 13.35 -1.45
CA ARG A 456 19.69 14.09 -0.81
C ARG A 456 19.24 14.98 0.36
N GLY A 457 18.21 14.56 1.09
CA GLY A 457 17.70 15.27 2.26
C GLY A 457 16.81 16.48 1.93
N LYS A 458 16.36 16.62 0.68
CA LYS A 458 15.35 17.63 0.33
C LYS A 458 14.06 17.38 1.11
N LYS A 459 13.45 18.47 1.57
CA LYS A 459 12.11 18.46 2.14
C LYS A 459 11.08 18.12 1.06
N ARG A 460 10.16 17.21 1.39
CA ARG A 460 9.08 16.80 0.50
C ARG A 460 7.91 17.78 0.58
N GLY A 461 7.20 17.95 -0.53
CA GLY A 461 6.10 18.90 -0.67
C GLY A 461 6.41 20.06 -1.62
N GLY A 462 5.55 21.08 -1.60
CA GLY A 462 5.57 22.22 -2.51
C GLY A 462 4.93 23.47 -1.92
N TRP A 463 4.89 23.63 -0.60
CA TRP A 463 4.27 24.77 0.07
C TRP A 463 4.84 26.14 -0.38
N ASP A 464 6.14 26.19 -0.71
CA ASP A 464 6.88 27.39 -1.13
C ASP A 464 6.99 27.51 -2.66
N LYS A 465 6.08 26.86 -3.39
CA LYS A 465 6.08 26.76 -4.85
C LYS A 465 4.76 27.22 -5.45
N LEU A 466 4.05 28.13 -4.78
CA LEU A 466 2.76 28.64 -5.22
C LEU A 466 2.87 29.26 -6.62
N LYS A 467 1.92 28.94 -7.49
CA LYS A 467 1.74 29.60 -8.80
C LYS A 467 1.27 31.05 -8.60
N THR A 468 1.28 31.86 -9.66
CA THR A 468 0.73 33.22 -9.55
C THR A 468 -0.80 33.18 -9.37
N PRO A 469 -1.42 34.25 -8.81
CA PRO A 469 -2.88 34.31 -8.68
C PRO A 469 -3.62 34.12 -10.00
N GLU A 470 -3.06 34.61 -11.11
CA GLU A 470 -3.63 34.45 -12.45
C GLU A 470 -3.62 32.99 -12.90
N GLU A 471 -2.50 32.29 -12.70
CA GLU A 471 -2.39 30.86 -13.00
C GLU A 471 -3.33 30.04 -12.11
N ILE A 472 -3.41 30.32 -10.81
CA ILE A 472 -4.35 29.64 -9.89
C ILE A 472 -5.80 29.85 -10.34
N LYS A 473 -6.14 31.07 -10.76
CA LYS A 473 -7.46 31.37 -11.31
C LYS A 473 -7.75 30.56 -12.57
N GLU A 474 -6.76 30.38 -13.45
CA GLU A 474 -6.89 29.53 -14.64
C GLU A 474 -7.16 28.06 -14.26
N GLU A 475 -6.48 27.53 -13.24
CA GLU A 475 -6.75 26.18 -12.71
C GLU A 475 -8.19 26.05 -12.21
N LEU A 476 -8.67 27.05 -11.46
CA LEU A 476 -10.03 27.09 -10.92
C LEU A 476 -11.08 27.18 -12.02
N ASP A 477 -10.90 28.10 -12.98
CA ASP A 477 -11.81 28.32 -14.11
C ASP A 477 -11.84 27.08 -15.03
N ALA A 478 -10.77 26.29 -15.06
CA ALA A 478 -10.70 25.02 -15.78
C ALA A 478 -11.27 23.81 -15.01
N GLY A 479 -11.80 24.01 -13.79
CA GLY A 479 -12.42 22.94 -13.01
C GLY A 479 -11.45 22.04 -12.26
N ARG A 480 -10.17 22.41 -12.14
CA ARG A 480 -9.13 21.58 -11.50
C ARG A 480 -9.07 21.80 -9.99
N TYR A 481 -10.18 21.51 -9.32
CA TYR A 481 -10.32 21.59 -7.87
C TYR A 481 -10.99 20.32 -7.32
N MET A 482 -10.89 20.12 -6.01
CA MET A 482 -11.69 19.09 -5.32
C MET A 482 -12.72 19.77 -4.44
N ASP A 483 -13.98 19.40 -4.60
CA ASP A 483 -15.08 19.83 -3.74
C ASP A 483 -14.87 19.29 -2.31
N LEU A 484 -15.12 20.12 -1.30
CA LEU A 484 -15.00 19.78 0.10
C LEU A 484 -16.18 20.34 0.91
N ILE A 485 -16.97 19.44 1.46
CA ILE A 485 -18.04 19.75 2.41
C ILE A 485 -17.68 19.22 3.80
N ARG A 486 -18.14 19.91 4.85
CA ARG A 486 -17.94 19.46 6.24
C ARG A 486 -19.13 19.81 7.12
N HIS A 487 -19.48 18.87 7.99
CA HIS A 487 -20.43 19.05 9.07
C HIS A 487 -19.73 18.98 10.42
N LYS A 488 -20.01 19.94 11.28
CA LYS A 488 -19.57 19.96 12.68
C LYS A 488 -20.74 19.61 13.58
N ALA A 489 -20.76 18.39 14.12
CA ALA A 489 -21.95 17.88 14.80
C ALA A 489 -22.29 18.61 16.11
N GLY A 490 -21.27 19.15 16.81
CA GLY A 490 -21.45 19.86 18.06
C GLY A 490 -22.05 21.25 17.87
N THR A 491 -21.42 22.07 17.02
CA THR A 491 -21.91 23.42 16.70
C THR A 491 -23.06 23.44 15.69
N LYS A 492 -23.30 22.32 14.99
CA LYS A 492 -24.26 22.16 13.89
C LYS A 492 -23.96 23.06 12.68
N GLU A 493 -22.71 23.44 12.52
CA GLU A 493 -22.27 24.22 11.36
C GLU A 493 -22.04 23.33 10.15
N SER A 494 -22.49 23.82 8.99
CA SER A 494 -22.25 23.22 7.68
C SER A 494 -21.32 24.14 6.89
N GLU A 495 -20.33 23.56 6.24
CA GLU A 495 -19.32 24.25 5.45
C GLU A 495 -19.27 23.62 4.05
N ASN A 496 -19.20 24.46 3.02
CA ASN A 496 -19.04 24.05 1.63
C ASN A 496 -18.01 24.96 0.94
N GLY A 497 -17.02 24.33 0.30
CA GLY A 497 -15.96 24.98 -0.44
C GLY A 497 -15.15 23.95 -1.24
N TYR A 498 -13.86 24.20 -1.39
CA TYR A 498 -13.01 23.39 -2.26
C TYR A 498 -11.53 23.42 -1.83
N ILE A 499 -10.73 22.56 -2.46
CA ILE A 499 -9.27 22.55 -2.34
C ILE A 499 -8.68 22.81 -3.72
N LEU A 500 -7.77 23.78 -3.77
CA LEU A 500 -6.88 24.06 -4.90
C LEU A 500 -5.52 24.50 -4.38
N ASP A 501 -5.34 25.79 -4.14
CA ASP A 501 -4.13 26.40 -3.60
C ASP A 501 -4.08 26.36 -2.08
N ASP A 502 -5.25 26.33 -1.46
CA ASP A 502 -5.51 26.17 -0.03
C ASP A 502 -6.84 25.42 0.18
N ARG A 503 -7.16 25.11 1.45
CA ARG A 503 -8.45 24.57 1.86
C ARG A 503 -9.43 25.70 2.15
N ILE A 504 -10.36 25.92 1.22
CA ILE A 504 -11.43 26.91 1.33
C ILE A 504 -12.71 26.20 1.82
N MET A 505 -13.35 26.73 2.87
CA MET A 505 -14.51 26.11 3.53
C MET A 505 -15.80 26.95 3.41
N THR A 506 -15.79 27.96 2.54
CA THR A 506 -16.89 28.91 2.34
C THR A 506 -17.06 29.22 0.87
N GLY A 507 -18.23 29.74 0.50
CA GLY A 507 -18.51 30.23 -0.86
C GLY A 507 -19.20 29.21 -1.78
N GLY A 508 -19.28 27.94 -1.38
CA GLY A 508 -20.08 26.93 -2.06
C GLY A 508 -21.58 27.09 -1.82
N GLU A 509 -22.39 26.31 -2.55
CA GLU A 509 -23.85 26.26 -2.38
C GLU A 509 -24.21 25.75 -0.98
N GLU A 510 -25.38 26.12 -0.48
CA GLU A 510 -25.85 25.59 0.79
C GLU A 510 -25.94 24.06 0.75
N VAL A 511 -25.34 23.44 1.77
CA VAL A 511 -25.43 22.01 2.05
C VAL A 511 -26.09 21.84 3.40
N LEU A 512 -27.03 20.91 3.48
CA LEU A 512 -27.81 20.67 4.69
C LEU A 512 -27.37 19.36 5.32
N PHE A 513 -27.22 19.38 6.63
CA PHE A 513 -26.92 18.20 7.42
C PHE A 513 -27.92 18.01 8.56
N ASN A 514 -28.28 16.76 8.82
CA ASN A 514 -28.92 16.35 10.04
C ASN A 514 -28.00 15.36 10.75
N SER A 515 -27.76 15.54 12.04
CA SER A 515 -26.96 14.60 12.83
C SER A 515 -27.57 14.33 14.19
N SER A 516 -27.60 13.06 14.59
CA SER A 516 -28.00 12.63 15.93
C SER A 516 -27.06 11.54 16.46
N LEU A 517 -27.00 11.45 17.79
CA LEU A 517 -26.37 10.35 18.51
C LEU A 517 -27.47 9.61 19.26
N GLU A 518 -27.84 8.43 18.77
CA GLU A 518 -28.95 7.65 19.30
C GLU A 518 -28.46 6.26 19.68
N ASN A 519 -28.65 5.86 20.94
CA ASN A 519 -28.22 4.55 21.45
C ASN A 519 -26.74 4.22 21.18
N GLY A 520 -25.87 5.24 21.20
CA GLY A 520 -24.44 5.09 20.92
C GLY A 520 -24.09 4.96 19.43
N LEU A 521 -25.05 5.14 18.52
CA LEU A 521 -24.82 5.21 17.09
C LEU A 521 -24.93 6.66 16.63
N TRP A 522 -23.88 7.15 15.98
CA TRP A 522 -23.95 8.38 15.20
C TRP A 522 -24.72 8.11 13.92
N VAL A 523 -25.68 8.98 13.60
CA VAL A 523 -26.36 9.01 12.31
C VAL A 523 -26.18 10.42 11.76
N VAL A 524 -25.61 10.52 10.55
CA VAL A 524 -25.48 11.78 9.82
C VAL A 524 -26.09 11.64 8.44
N GLU A 525 -27.00 12.54 8.11
CA GLU A 525 -27.59 12.70 6.78
C GLU A 525 -27.08 13.98 6.13
N LEU A 526 -26.78 13.90 4.85
CA LEU A 526 -26.41 15.00 3.96
C LEU A 526 -27.50 15.17 2.91
N LYS A 527 -27.86 16.42 2.62
CA LYS A 527 -28.54 16.84 1.40
C LYS A 527 -27.65 17.87 0.68
N ARG A 528 -27.21 17.52 -0.53
CA ARG A 528 -26.37 18.35 -1.39
C ARG A 528 -27.04 18.49 -2.74
N LYS A 529 -27.11 19.69 -3.29
CA LYS A 529 -27.58 19.92 -4.66
C LYS A 529 -26.67 19.20 -5.66
N LEU A 530 -27.22 18.56 -6.69
CA LEU A 530 -26.41 17.87 -7.70
C LEU A 530 -25.60 18.86 -8.54
N ASN A 531 -26.29 19.91 -8.99
CA ASN A 531 -25.73 20.94 -9.86
C ASN A 531 -25.77 22.31 -9.16
N SER A 532 -24.60 22.90 -9.02
CA SER A 532 -24.37 24.22 -8.41
C SER A 532 -23.67 25.13 -9.42
N ASP A 533 -23.96 26.42 -9.36
CA ASP A 533 -23.27 27.47 -10.12
C ASP A 533 -22.13 28.13 -9.33
N LYS A 534 -21.88 27.67 -8.09
CA LYS A 534 -20.81 28.19 -7.23
C LYS A 534 -19.46 27.60 -7.63
N ALA A 535 -18.45 28.45 -7.68
CA ALA A 535 -17.09 28.03 -7.92
C ALA A 535 -16.62 27.08 -6.80
N GLY A 536 -16.01 25.97 -7.19
CA GLY A 536 -15.54 24.94 -6.24
C GLY A 536 -16.52 23.81 -5.99
N ASP A 537 -17.80 23.97 -6.36
CA ASP A 537 -18.77 22.87 -6.31
C ASP A 537 -18.67 22.05 -7.60
N ILE A 538 -18.61 20.72 -7.47
CA ILE A 538 -18.61 19.83 -8.64
C ILE A 538 -20.04 19.53 -9.08
N ALA A 539 -20.35 19.72 -10.36
CA ALA A 539 -21.61 19.26 -10.95
C ALA A 539 -21.63 17.72 -11.03
N LEU A 540 -22.64 17.10 -10.41
CA LEU A 540 -22.83 15.65 -10.37
C LEU A 540 -23.88 15.23 -11.40
N ASP A 541 -23.41 14.74 -12.55
CA ASP A 541 -24.21 14.21 -13.64
C ASP A 541 -24.50 12.72 -13.45
N PHE A 542 -25.68 12.28 -13.86
CA PHE A 542 -26.12 10.89 -13.67
C PHE A 542 -25.37 9.86 -14.54
N ASP A 543 -24.74 10.28 -15.62
CA ASP A 543 -24.01 9.41 -16.55
C ASP A 543 -22.51 9.24 -16.20
N LYS A 544 -22.04 9.92 -15.15
CA LYS A 544 -20.64 9.93 -14.75
C LYS A 544 -20.39 9.18 -13.44
N LEU A 545 -19.13 8.78 -13.28
CA LEU A 545 -18.59 8.33 -12.00
C LEU A 545 -17.71 9.42 -11.42
N TYR A 546 -17.72 9.51 -10.10
CA TYR A 546 -16.96 10.49 -9.33
C TYR A 546 -16.10 9.78 -8.31
N ASN A 547 -14.91 10.30 -8.04
CA ASN A 547 -14.17 9.84 -6.88
C ASN A 547 -14.73 10.53 -5.63
N PHE A 548 -15.06 9.70 -4.65
CA PHE A 548 -15.65 10.09 -3.38
C PHE A 548 -14.80 9.53 -2.23
N GLY A 549 -14.51 10.39 -1.26
CA GLY A 549 -13.90 9.99 0.00
C GLY A 549 -14.41 10.84 1.14
N PHE A 550 -14.31 10.32 2.36
CA PHE A 550 -14.73 11.05 3.55
C PHE A 550 -13.80 10.79 4.73
N ALA A 551 -13.84 11.71 5.69
CA ALA A 551 -13.08 11.65 6.91
C ALA A 551 -13.98 11.94 8.11
N ILE A 552 -13.74 11.23 9.20
CA ILE A 552 -14.40 11.48 10.48
C ILE A 552 -13.32 11.90 11.49
N HIS A 553 -13.42 13.16 11.91
CA HIS A 553 -12.75 13.66 13.10
C HIS A 553 -13.58 13.23 14.30
N ASP A 554 -13.30 12.02 14.77
CA ASP A 554 -13.95 11.42 15.92
C ASP A 554 -13.29 11.85 17.23
N ASP A 555 -14.01 11.77 18.33
CA ASP A 555 -13.49 11.98 19.68
C ASP A 555 -12.75 13.31 19.87
N TYR A 556 -13.39 14.41 19.47
CA TYR A 556 -12.87 15.78 19.60
C TYR A 556 -11.53 16.00 18.89
N THR A 557 -11.20 15.18 17.88
CA THR A 557 -9.94 15.30 17.15
C THR A 557 -9.97 16.43 16.13
N ASN A 558 -8.79 16.92 15.77
CA ASN A 558 -8.62 17.93 14.74
C ASN A 558 -7.36 17.65 13.91
N GLY A 559 -7.20 18.39 12.81
CA GLY A 559 -6.03 18.25 11.95
C GLY A 559 -5.89 16.84 11.38
N ARG A 560 -4.67 16.27 11.44
CA ARG A 560 -4.34 14.94 10.90
C ARG A 560 -4.83 13.76 11.75
N PHE A 561 -5.37 14.00 12.95
CA PHE A 561 -5.69 12.93 13.90
C PHE A 561 -7.05 12.23 13.68
N HIS A 562 -7.59 12.33 12.46
CA HIS A 562 -8.88 11.79 12.05
C HIS A 562 -8.76 10.39 11.47
N HIS A 563 -9.90 9.77 11.16
CA HIS A 563 -9.99 8.58 10.34
C HIS A 563 -10.44 8.96 8.93
N VAL A 564 -9.83 8.36 7.91
CA VAL A 564 -10.08 8.71 6.51
C VAL A 564 -10.38 7.46 5.69
N SER A 565 -11.26 7.61 4.71
CA SER A 565 -11.59 6.56 3.76
C SER A 565 -10.53 6.42 2.67
N LEU A 566 -10.52 5.29 1.98
CA LEU A 566 -9.92 5.21 0.64
C LEU A 566 -10.84 5.95 -0.36
N GLY A 567 -10.38 6.17 -1.60
CA GLY A 567 -11.22 6.72 -2.66
C GLY A 567 -12.15 5.65 -3.26
N TYR A 568 -13.44 5.93 -3.31
CA TYR A 568 -14.49 5.08 -3.86
C TYR A 568 -15.14 5.75 -5.07
N LYS A 569 -15.70 4.96 -6.01
CA LYS A 569 -16.53 5.50 -7.09
C LYS A 569 -17.95 5.75 -6.60
N LEU A 570 -18.40 7.00 -6.65
CA LEU A 570 -19.80 7.39 -6.54
C LEU A 570 -20.42 7.42 -7.94
N GLY A 571 -21.62 6.86 -8.07
CA GLY A 571 -22.42 6.93 -9.29
C GLY A 571 -23.91 6.95 -8.99
N PHE A 572 -24.72 7.15 -10.02
CA PHE A 572 -26.18 7.30 -9.93
C PHE A 572 -26.86 6.22 -10.76
N ASP A 573 -27.67 5.39 -10.10
CA ASP A 573 -28.31 4.22 -10.70
C ASP A 573 -27.33 3.34 -11.54
N ASN A 574 -26.09 3.23 -11.07
CA ASN A 574 -24.96 2.62 -11.79
C ASN A 574 -24.36 1.46 -10.98
N ASP A 575 -24.41 0.25 -11.55
CA ASP A 575 -23.93 -0.98 -10.90
C ASP A 575 -22.39 -1.10 -10.85
N GLN A 576 -21.68 -0.26 -11.60
CA GLN A 576 -20.21 -0.17 -11.56
C GLN A 576 -19.71 0.75 -10.44
N ALA A 577 -20.60 1.47 -9.75
CA ALA A 577 -20.23 2.35 -8.65
C ALA A 577 -19.93 1.56 -7.37
N ASP A 578 -18.91 2.01 -6.63
CA ASP A 578 -18.62 1.49 -5.31
C ASP A 578 -19.70 1.91 -4.30
N ILE A 579 -20.17 3.15 -4.42
CA ILE A 579 -21.31 3.74 -3.70
C ILE A 579 -22.32 4.16 -4.77
N ASN A 580 -23.42 3.42 -4.88
CA ASN A 580 -24.47 3.72 -5.86
C ASN A 580 -25.58 4.54 -5.20
N ALA A 581 -25.75 5.78 -5.63
CA ALA A 581 -26.91 6.58 -5.28
C ALA A 581 -28.11 6.08 -6.09
N VAL A 582 -29.15 5.60 -5.41
CA VAL A 582 -30.36 5.10 -6.06
C VAL A 582 -31.46 6.17 -6.08
N LYS A 583 -32.24 6.21 -7.16
CA LYS A 583 -33.36 7.16 -7.26
C LYS A 583 -34.43 6.91 -6.18
N LYS A 584 -34.94 7.99 -5.56
CA LYS A 584 -36.01 7.95 -4.54
C LYS A 584 -37.14 8.94 -4.79
#